data_AF-A0A8C1X6U7-F1
#
_entry.id   AF-A0A8C1X6U7-F1
#
_cell.length_a   1.000
_cell.length_b   1.000
_cell.length_c   1.000
_cell.angle_alpha   90.00
_cell.angle_beta   90.00
_cell.angle_gamma   90.00
#
_symmetry.space_group_name_H-M   'P 1'
#
loop_
_entity.id
_entity.type
_entity.pdbx_description
1 polymer ?
#
loop_
_entity_poly.entity_id
_entity_poly.type
_entity_poly.pdbx_seq_one_letter_code
_entity_poly.pdbx_strand_id
1 'polypeptide(L)'
;MNYDVVGQQSLARCLIVYPWTQRYFGNFGNLYNAAAIMGNPMVAAHGRVVLHGLDKAVKNMDNIKAAYAELSVLHSEKLHVDPDNF
;
A
#
# COMPACT_ATOMS: atom_id res chain seq x y z
N MET A 1 10.91 -1.12 -13.30
CA MET A 1 11.02 -1.28 -11.83
C MET A 1 10.76 -2.74 -11.49
N ASN A 2 11.50 -3.34 -10.55
CA ASN A 2 11.18 -4.70 -10.08
C ASN A 2 10.07 -4.60 -9.03
N TYR A 3 8.83 -4.88 -9.42
CA TYR A 3 7.64 -4.69 -8.58
C TYR A 3 7.63 -5.62 -7.36
N ASP A 4 8.12 -6.86 -7.51
CA ASP A 4 8.14 -7.84 -6.41
C ASP A 4 9.05 -7.36 -5.28
N VAL A 5 10.24 -6.88 -5.62
CA VAL A 5 11.23 -6.41 -4.63
C VAL A 5 10.83 -5.06 -4.05
N VAL A 6 10.55 -4.07 -4.91
CA VAL A 6 10.29 -2.71 -4.44
C VAL A 6 8.94 -2.64 -3.71
N GLY A 7 7.93 -3.38 -4.18
CA GLY A 7 6.58 -3.33 -3.61
C GLY A 7 6.54 -3.88 -2.19
N GLN A 8 7.12 -5.07 -1.99
CA GLN A 8 7.25 -5.66 -0.67
C GLN A 8 8.03 -4.76 0.27
N GLN A 9 9.18 -4.24 -0.16
CA GLN A 9 10.01 -3.40 0.69
C GLN A 9 9.33 -2.07 1.06
N SER A 10 8.62 -1.43 0.13
CA SER A 10 7.92 -0.17 0.39
C SER A 10 6.78 -0.36 1.41
N LEU A 11 5.91 -1.36 1.20
CA LEU A 11 4.81 -1.61 2.12
C LEU A 11 5.33 -2.10 3.48
N ALA A 12 6.33 -2.98 3.51
CA ALA A 12 6.92 -3.43 4.77
C ALA A 12 7.54 -2.27 5.56
N ARG A 13 8.28 -1.35 4.90
CA ARG A 13 8.82 -0.15 5.55
C ARG A 13 7.71 0.72 6.13
N CYS A 14 6.61 0.93 5.41
CA CYS A 14 5.46 1.66 5.92
C CYS A 14 4.90 1.02 7.20
N LEU A 15 4.66 -0.29 7.19
CA LEU A 15 4.12 -1.02 8.34
C LEU A 15 5.07 -1.08 9.54
N ILE A 16 6.39 -1.03 9.30
CA ILE A 16 7.42 -1.06 10.36
C ILE A 16 7.65 0.34 10.95
N VAL A 17 7.80 1.35 10.09
CA VAL A 17 8.15 2.73 10.50
C VAL A 17 6.92 3.48 11.04
N TYR A 18 5.73 3.14 10.53
CA TYR A 18 4.45 3.73 10.94
C TYR A 18 3.50 2.63 11.44
N PRO A 19 3.71 2.06 12.64
CA PRO A 19 2.98 0.88 13.10
C PRO A 19 1.47 1.06 13.17
N TRP A 20 0.97 2.29 13.32
CA TRP A 20 -0.47 2.57 13.31
C TRP A 20 -1.13 2.22 11.97
N THR A 21 -0.40 2.21 10.86
CA THR A 21 -0.90 1.83 9.54
C THR A 21 -1.26 0.34 9.45
N GLN A 22 -0.73 -0.50 10.35
CA GLN A 22 -1.06 -1.93 10.42
C GLN A 22 -2.56 -2.17 10.67
N ARG A 23 -3.29 -1.19 11.25
CA ARG A 23 -4.73 -1.27 11.48
C ARG A 23 -5.54 -1.56 10.22
N TYR A 24 -5.04 -1.13 9.05
CA TYR A 24 -5.70 -1.32 7.76
C TYR A 24 -5.50 -2.72 7.16
N PHE A 25 -4.59 -3.52 7.75
CA PHE A 25 -4.14 -4.80 7.21
C PHE A 25 -4.38 -5.96 8.18
N GLY A 26 -5.42 -5.89 9.02
CA GLY A 26 -5.73 -6.92 10.03
C GLY A 26 -5.86 -8.35 9.46
N ASN A 27 -6.25 -8.48 8.19
CA ASN A 27 -6.39 -9.78 7.52
C ASN A 27 -5.07 -10.33 6.94
N PHE A 28 -3.94 -9.64 7.10
CA PHE A 28 -2.64 -10.07 6.56
C PHE A 28 -1.91 -11.05 7.49
N GLY A 29 -2.51 -11.42 8.62
CA GLY A 29 -1.92 -12.34 9.57
C GLY A 29 -0.87 -11.67 10.46
N ASN A 30 0.26 -12.33 10.69
CA ASN A 30 1.26 -11.85 11.64
C ASN A 30 2.03 -10.62 11.12
N LEU A 31 1.82 -9.48 11.79
CA LEU A 31 2.53 -8.22 11.57
C LEU A 31 3.25 -7.72 12.85
N TYR A 32 3.50 -8.61 13.83
CA TYR A 32 3.96 -8.24 15.17
C TYR A 32 5.35 -7.59 15.21
N ASN A 33 6.27 -8.00 14.33
CA ASN A 33 7.63 -7.47 14.29
C ASN A 33 8.16 -7.36 12.86
N ALA A 34 9.31 -6.69 12.70
CA ALA A 34 9.91 -6.42 11.40
C ALA A 34 10.17 -7.70 10.58
N ALA A 35 10.67 -8.77 11.21
CA ALA A 35 10.93 -10.04 10.52
C ALA A 35 9.62 -10.68 10.01
N ALA A 36 8.56 -10.67 10.82
CA ALA A 36 7.24 -11.17 10.44
C ALA A 36 6.66 -10.36 9.27
N ILE A 37 6.73 -9.03 9.33
CA ILE A 37 6.25 -8.14 8.25
C ILE A 37 7.05 -8.36 6.96
N MET A 38 8.38 -8.40 7.06
CA MET A 38 9.26 -8.60 5.91
C MET A 38 9.08 -9.99 5.28
N GLY A 39 8.76 -11.02 6.05
CA GLY A 39 8.48 -12.37 5.57
C GLY A 39 7.03 -12.61 5.13
N ASN A 40 6.15 -11.61 5.21
CA ASN A 40 4.72 -11.82 5.03
C ASN A 40 4.33 -11.86 3.53
N PRO A 41 3.75 -12.98 3.03
CA PRO A 41 3.39 -13.11 1.62
C PRO A 41 2.25 -12.18 1.20
N MET A 42 1.35 -11.79 2.11
CA MET A 42 0.27 -10.85 1.81
C MET A 42 0.81 -9.41 1.70
N VAL A 43 1.79 -9.04 2.54
CA VAL A 43 2.51 -7.76 2.40
C VAL A 43 3.24 -7.71 1.06
N ALA A 44 3.93 -8.78 0.67
CA ALA A 44 4.60 -8.84 -0.63
C ALA A 44 3.61 -8.74 -1.80
N ALA A 45 2.51 -9.50 -1.74
CA ALA A 45 1.48 -9.48 -2.78
C ALA A 45 0.83 -8.09 -2.91
N HIS A 46 0.45 -7.47 -1.80
CA HIS A 46 -0.22 -6.17 -1.82
C HIS A 46 0.72 -5.02 -2.17
N GLY A 47 1.99 -5.09 -1.76
CA GLY A 47 3.00 -4.12 -2.16
C GLY A 47 3.14 -3.98 -3.68
N ARG A 48 2.93 -5.08 -4.43
CA ARG A 48 2.89 -5.05 -5.91
C ARG A 48 1.68 -4.30 -6.43
N VAL A 49 0.51 -4.51 -5.81
CA VAL A 49 -0.73 -3.79 -6.17
C VAL A 49 -0.54 -2.28 -5.97
N VAL A 50 0.08 -1.87 -4.86
CA VAL A 50 0.39 -0.45 -4.57
C VAL A 50 1.29 0.15 -5.66
N LEU A 51 2.38 -0.54 -6.03
CA LEU A 51 3.27 0.00 -7.08
C LEU A 51 2.63 0.03 -8.46
N HIS A 52 1.78 -0.92 -8.81
CA HIS A 52 0.98 -0.82 -10.04
C HIS A 52 -0.01 0.35 -9.99
N GLY A 53 -0.55 0.64 -8.80
CA GLY A 53 -1.30 1.86 -8.53
C GLY A 53 -0.50 3.11 -8.86
N LEU A 54 0.76 3.21 -8.40
CA LEU A 54 1.66 4.33 -8.71
C LEU A 54 2.04 4.41 -10.19
N ASP A 55 2.31 3.27 -10.84
CA ASP A 55 2.58 3.19 -12.29
C ASP A 55 1.39 3.73 -13.12
N LYS A 56 0.14 3.55 -12.64
CA LYS A 56 -1.04 4.17 -13.27
C LYS A 56 -0.94 5.70 -13.28
N ALA A 57 -0.49 6.34 -12.19
CA ALA A 57 -0.31 7.80 -12.19
C ALA A 57 0.80 8.26 -13.13
N VAL A 58 1.94 7.56 -13.15
CA VAL A 58 3.06 7.84 -14.06
C VAL A 58 2.62 7.78 -15.53
N LYS A 59 1.69 6.88 -15.87
CA LYS A 59 1.11 6.76 -17.22
C LYS A 59 0.01 7.77 -17.52
N ASN A 60 -0.50 8.48 -16.52
CA ASN A 60 -1.62 9.42 -16.63
C ASN A 60 -1.27 10.77 -15.97
N MET A 61 -0.04 11.26 -16.12
CA MET A 61 0.46 12.44 -15.39
C MET A 61 -0.40 13.69 -15.56
N ASP A 62 -0.97 13.91 -16.75
CA ASP A 62 -1.84 15.06 -17.02
C ASP A 62 -3.28 14.88 -16.49
N ASN A 63 -3.61 13.68 -15.99
CA ASN A 63 -4.97 13.31 -15.58
C ASN A 63 -5.01 12.45 -14.30
N ILE A 64 -4.05 12.65 -13.38
CA ILE A 64 -3.92 11.86 -12.14
C ILE A 64 -5.22 11.88 -11.32
N LYS A 65 -5.86 13.06 -11.21
CA LYS A 65 -7.10 13.24 -10.43
C LYS A 65 -8.20 12.31 -10.91
N ALA A 66 -8.45 12.24 -12.22
CA ALA A 66 -9.46 11.32 -12.76
C ALA A 66 -9.00 9.86 -12.65
N ALA A 67 -7.71 9.59 -12.89
CA ALA A 67 -7.15 8.24 -12.82
C ALA A 67 -7.30 7.60 -11.43
N TYR A 68 -7.32 8.40 -10.36
CA TYR A 68 -7.49 7.92 -8.98
C TYR A 68 -8.87 8.17 -8.36
N ALA A 69 -9.86 8.67 -9.11
CA ALA A 69 -11.18 8.97 -8.55
C ALA A 69 -11.82 7.76 -7.81
N GLU A 70 -11.81 6.58 -8.45
CA GLU A 70 -12.33 5.35 -7.82
C GLU A 70 -11.48 4.90 -6.62
N LEU A 71 -10.15 5.04 -6.73
CA LEU A 71 -9.23 4.67 -5.65
C LEU A 71 -9.41 5.58 -4.42
N SER A 72 -9.67 6.87 -4.66
CA SER A 72 -9.98 7.86 -3.64
C SER A 72 -11.24 7.46 -2.88
N VAL A 73 -12.33 7.14 -3.58
CA VAL A 73 -13.59 6.69 -2.95
C VAL A 73 -13.37 5.41 -2.16
N LEU A 74 -12.60 4.46 -2.69
CA LEU A 74 -12.25 3.25 -1.96
C LEU A 74 -11.54 3.57 -0.63
N HIS A 75 -10.50 4.41 -0.67
CA HIS A 75 -9.71 4.71 0.52
C HIS A 75 -10.47 5.59 1.52
N SER A 76 -11.28 6.55 1.07
CA SER A 76 -12.03 7.45 1.97
C SER A 76 -13.30 6.80 2.52
N GLU A 77 -14.17 6.28 1.66
CA GLU A 77 -15.54 5.90 2.02
C GLU A 77 -15.67 4.45 2.51
N LYS A 78 -14.73 3.58 2.14
CA LYS A 78 -14.81 2.15 2.47
C LYS A 78 -13.71 1.70 3.42
N LEU A 79 -12.48 2.13 3.17
CA LEU A 79 -11.35 1.75 4.02
C LEU A 79 -11.12 2.76 5.15
N HIS A 80 -11.69 3.96 5.05
CA HIS A 80 -11.53 5.06 6.01
C HIS A 80 -10.06 5.30 6.37
N VAL A 81 -9.21 5.34 5.34
CA VAL A 81 -7.79 5.68 5.48
C VAL A 81 -7.69 7.16 5.77
N ASP A 82 -7.01 7.50 6.86
CA ASP A 82 -6.74 8.89 7.21
C ASP A 82 -5.76 9.47 6.17
N PRO A 83 -6.09 10.60 5.52
CA PRO A 83 -5.27 11.20 4.48
C PRO A 83 -3.82 11.47 4.87
N ASP A 84 -3.50 11.63 6.15
CA ASP A 84 -2.12 11.80 6.64
C ASP A 84 -1.23 10.57 6.39
N ASN A 85 -1.81 9.42 5.98
CA ASN A 85 -1.07 8.19 5.65
C ASN A 85 -0.82 7.98 4.14
N PHE A 86 -1.19 8.94 3.26
CA PHE A 86 -0.87 8.89 1.83
C PHE A 86 0.53 9.46 1.55
#